data_AF-A0A258IN15-F1
#
_entry.id   AF-A0A258IN15-F1
#
_cell.length_a   1.000
_cell.length_b   1.000
_cell.length_c   1.000
_cell.angle_alpha   90.00
_cell.angle_beta   90.00
_cell.angle_gamma   90.00
#
_symmetry.space_group_name_H-M   'P 1'
#
loop_
_entity.id
_entity.type
_entity.pdbx_description
1 polymer ?
#
loop_
_entity_poly.entity_id
_entity_poly.type
_entity_poly.pdbx_seq_one_letter_code
_entity_poly.pdbx_strand_id
1 'polypeptide(L)'
;MRRSATALLLILSLAATGPAMAGETACWFENGAIVAPAAIADMAGDFVIDLSAPRTLLHNTKAQMSGYAETDLTLPVRLAGQRVAAAPIRVTDLDYRGVGFVAPIAGVIGADILDRYVVVIDFAPCRLQLEVRDAVRAPAGRALPVTVVGGVPTVRATASDGFTSLSGAFALDTASNGGVRARGDADGPRQTPAGTLAALSLDGRLSQRVPAVRAGDLPEGVAGAVGVAILSDYHLRLDTLARRLWLTPAAKEKGPGVSARP
;
A
#
# COMPACT_ATOMS: atom_id res chain seq x y z
N MET A 1 -43.46 58.00 -26.41
CA MET A 1 -42.52 56.91 -26.77
C MET A 1 -41.47 56.80 -25.67
N ARG A 2 -41.66 55.87 -24.71
CA ARG A 2 -40.71 55.61 -23.62
C ARG A 2 -39.94 54.34 -23.98
N ARG A 3 -38.63 54.44 -24.22
CA ARG A 3 -37.76 53.28 -24.47
C ARG A 3 -36.99 52.98 -23.20
N SER A 4 -37.31 51.83 -22.62
CA SER A 4 -36.71 51.25 -21.43
C SER A 4 -35.24 50.91 -21.65
N ALA A 5 -34.40 51.26 -20.67
CA ALA A 5 -33.01 50.84 -20.61
C ALA A 5 -32.92 49.40 -20.07
N THR A 6 -32.39 48.49 -20.86
CA THR A 6 -32.12 47.10 -20.46
C THR A 6 -30.74 47.03 -19.83
N ALA A 7 -30.68 46.90 -18.50
CA ALA A 7 -29.44 46.64 -17.79
C ALA A 7 -29.07 45.16 -17.93
N LEU A 8 -27.94 44.90 -18.60
CA LEU A 8 -27.37 43.57 -18.78
C LEU A 8 -26.57 43.21 -17.53
N LEU A 9 -27.13 42.33 -16.67
CA LEU A 9 -26.38 41.74 -15.56
C LEU A 9 -25.44 40.64 -16.09
N LEU A 10 -24.15 40.94 -16.09
CA LEU A 10 -23.10 39.92 -16.26
C LEU A 10 -23.03 39.08 -14.97
N ILE A 11 -23.44 37.82 -15.05
CA ILE A 11 -23.22 36.84 -13.99
C ILE A 11 -21.80 36.29 -14.19
N LEU A 12 -20.85 36.73 -13.37
CA LEU A 12 -19.52 36.11 -13.30
C LEU A 12 -19.65 34.72 -12.65
N SER A 13 -19.40 33.68 -13.44
CA SER A 13 -19.20 32.32 -12.95
C SER A 13 -17.91 32.26 -12.13
N LEU A 14 -18.00 32.32 -10.80
CA LEU A 14 -16.89 31.91 -9.94
C LEU A 14 -16.69 30.40 -10.14
N ALA A 15 -15.68 30.02 -10.91
CA ALA A 15 -15.14 28.68 -10.87
C ALA A 15 -14.51 28.48 -9.49
N ALA A 16 -15.27 27.89 -8.57
CA ALA A 16 -14.73 27.41 -7.31
C ALA A 16 -13.75 26.27 -7.62
N THR A 17 -12.45 26.58 -7.64
CA THR A 17 -11.39 25.58 -7.53
C THR A 17 -11.51 24.97 -6.15
N GLY A 18 -12.30 23.91 -6.02
CA GLY A 18 -12.33 23.10 -4.81
C GLY A 18 -10.94 22.53 -4.50
N PRO A 19 -10.60 22.28 -3.23
CA PRO A 19 -9.35 21.61 -2.90
C PRO A 19 -9.27 20.29 -3.67
N ALA A 20 -8.10 19.95 -4.20
CA ALA A 20 -7.87 18.66 -4.84
C ALA A 20 -8.27 17.56 -3.86
N MET A 21 -9.33 16.85 -4.19
CA MET A 21 -9.96 15.86 -3.31
C MET A 21 -8.99 14.70 -3.10
N ALA A 22 -8.51 14.54 -1.87
CA ALA A 22 -7.98 13.27 -1.43
C ALA A 22 -9.08 12.21 -1.62
N GLY A 23 -8.69 11.08 -2.19
CA GLY A 23 -9.59 9.96 -2.40
C GLY A 23 -9.41 8.95 -1.28
N GLU A 24 -10.48 8.44 -0.69
CA GLU A 24 -10.45 7.47 0.41
C GLU A 24 -11.28 6.24 0.08
N THR A 25 -10.86 5.08 0.58
CA THR A 25 -11.72 3.90 0.69
C THR A 25 -11.48 3.14 1.99
N ALA A 26 -12.52 2.43 2.45
CA ALA A 26 -12.36 1.42 3.47
C ALA A 26 -11.59 0.23 2.91
N CYS A 27 -10.69 -0.32 3.73
CA CYS A 27 -9.99 -1.57 3.43
C CYS A 27 -10.25 -2.59 4.55
N TRP A 28 -9.73 -3.79 4.39
CA TRP A 28 -9.70 -4.82 5.43
C TRP A 28 -8.42 -5.64 5.34
N PHE A 29 -8.18 -6.45 6.38
CA PHE A 29 -7.11 -7.44 6.34
C PHE A 29 -7.68 -8.78 5.95
N GLU A 30 -7.03 -9.43 5.00
CA GLU A 30 -7.31 -10.81 4.63
C GLU A 30 -6.00 -11.55 4.48
N ASN A 31 -5.83 -12.62 5.26
CA ASN A 31 -4.56 -13.34 5.37
C ASN A 31 -3.33 -12.43 5.59
N GLY A 32 -3.54 -11.34 6.34
CA GLY A 32 -2.57 -10.28 6.66
C GLY A 32 -2.12 -9.41 5.48
N ALA A 33 -2.82 -9.45 4.34
CA ALA A 33 -2.71 -8.44 3.31
C ALA A 33 -3.80 -7.37 3.49
N ILE A 34 -3.50 -6.13 3.12
CA ILE A 34 -4.50 -5.08 2.94
C ILE A 34 -5.23 -5.35 1.62
N VAL A 35 -6.54 -5.46 1.70
CA VAL A 35 -7.44 -5.60 0.56
C VAL A 35 -8.36 -4.40 0.50
N ALA A 36 -8.57 -3.87 -0.69
CA ALA A 36 -9.46 -2.75 -0.93
C ALA A 36 -10.23 -2.91 -2.25
N PRO A 37 -11.44 -2.33 -2.34
CA PRO A 37 -12.20 -2.34 -3.59
C PRO A 37 -11.50 -1.45 -4.63
N ALA A 38 -11.31 -2.00 -5.82
CA ALA A 38 -10.73 -1.28 -6.95
C ALA A 38 -11.31 -1.79 -8.27
N ALA A 39 -10.90 -1.16 -9.37
CA ALA A 39 -11.21 -1.64 -10.71
C ALA A 39 -10.05 -1.41 -11.68
N ILE A 40 -9.78 -2.40 -12.52
CA ILE A 40 -8.96 -2.27 -13.73
C ILE A 40 -9.91 -2.37 -14.91
N ALA A 41 -9.99 -1.33 -15.75
CA ALA A 41 -11.06 -1.18 -16.74
C ALA A 41 -12.46 -1.30 -16.10
N ASP A 42 -13.28 -2.22 -16.60
CA ASP A 42 -14.60 -2.60 -16.12
C ASP A 42 -14.55 -3.73 -15.07
N MET A 43 -13.38 -4.32 -14.83
CA MET A 43 -13.17 -5.41 -13.87
C MET A 43 -13.05 -4.90 -12.44
N ALA A 44 -14.20 -4.62 -11.82
CA ALA A 44 -14.27 -4.34 -10.38
C ALA A 44 -14.05 -5.62 -9.54
N GLY A 45 -13.50 -5.45 -8.35
CA GLY A 45 -13.33 -6.50 -7.37
C GLY A 45 -12.41 -6.10 -6.22
N ASP A 46 -11.95 -7.11 -5.50
CA ASP A 46 -11.09 -6.96 -4.35
C ASP A 46 -9.64 -7.14 -4.76
N PHE A 47 -8.84 -6.11 -4.50
CA PHE A 47 -7.44 -6.08 -4.89
C PHE A 47 -6.56 -6.00 -3.65
N VAL A 48 -5.48 -6.78 -3.67
CA VAL A 48 -4.41 -6.62 -2.69
C VAL A 48 -3.68 -5.32 -2.97
N ILE A 49 -3.49 -4.51 -1.94
CA ILE A 49 -2.70 -3.28 -2.00
C ILE A 49 -1.29 -3.62 -1.56
N ASP A 50 -0.33 -3.59 -2.48
CA ASP A 50 1.02 -4.11 -2.24
C ASP A 50 2.09 -3.08 -2.59
N LEU A 51 2.58 -2.36 -1.58
CA LEU A 51 3.69 -1.42 -1.73
C LEU A 51 5.02 -2.11 -2.08
N SER A 52 5.12 -3.44 -1.94
CA SER A 52 6.31 -4.24 -2.26
C SER A 52 6.22 -4.94 -3.62
N ALA A 53 5.09 -4.84 -4.33
CA ALA A 53 4.96 -5.29 -5.70
C ALA A 53 5.37 -4.15 -6.65
N PRO A 54 6.40 -4.31 -7.50
CA PRO A 54 6.83 -3.25 -8.41
C PRO A 54 5.81 -2.95 -9.51
N ARG A 55 4.89 -3.88 -9.79
CA ARG A 55 3.95 -3.82 -10.90
C ARG A 55 2.55 -4.17 -10.44
N THR A 56 1.57 -3.53 -11.04
CA THR A 56 0.16 -3.88 -10.90
C THR A 56 -0.16 -5.12 -11.72
N LEU A 57 -0.81 -6.08 -11.07
CA LEU A 57 -1.10 -7.40 -11.61
C LEU A 57 -2.61 -7.64 -11.69
N LEU A 58 -3.06 -8.31 -12.74
CA LEU A 58 -4.44 -8.76 -12.91
C LEU A 58 -4.46 -10.28 -12.98
N HIS A 59 -5.40 -10.92 -12.27
CA HIS A 59 -5.55 -12.37 -12.32
C HIS A 59 -5.93 -12.82 -13.74
N ASN A 60 -5.26 -13.85 -14.26
CA ASN A 60 -5.52 -14.42 -15.59
C ASN A 60 -6.99 -14.76 -15.84
N THR A 61 -7.66 -15.46 -14.92
CA THR A 61 -9.10 -15.78 -15.00
C THR A 61 -9.95 -14.53 -15.13
N LYS A 62 -9.65 -13.48 -14.36
CA LYS A 62 -10.40 -12.20 -14.42
C LYS A 62 -10.21 -11.52 -15.77
N ALA A 63 -8.97 -11.46 -16.27
CA ALA A 63 -8.64 -10.89 -17.58
C ALA A 63 -9.36 -11.64 -18.72
N GLN A 64 -9.31 -12.97 -18.70
CA GLN A 64 -9.93 -13.84 -19.72
C GLN A 64 -11.46 -13.72 -19.72
N MET A 65 -12.09 -13.66 -18.54
CA MET A 65 -13.54 -13.44 -18.41
C MET A 65 -13.98 -12.10 -19.01
N SER A 66 -13.09 -11.11 -19.04
CA SER A 66 -13.30 -9.81 -19.68
C SER A 66 -12.80 -9.75 -21.13
N GLY A 67 -12.44 -10.88 -21.73
CA GLY A 67 -12.07 -10.99 -23.14
C GLY A 67 -10.64 -10.58 -23.49
N TYR A 68 -9.77 -10.37 -22.50
CA TYR A 68 -8.36 -10.06 -22.76
C TYR A 68 -7.56 -11.35 -23.01
N ALA A 69 -7.00 -11.46 -24.21
CA ALA A 69 -6.09 -12.55 -24.58
C ALA A 69 -4.62 -12.20 -24.33
N GLU A 70 -4.27 -10.91 -24.37
CA GLU A 70 -2.93 -10.40 -24.13
C GLU A 70 -2.60 -10.38 -22.64
N THR A 71 -1.31 -10.55 -22.31
CA THR A 71 -0.84 -10.56 -20.92
C THR A 71 -0.15 -9.27 -20.48
N ASP A 72 0.20 -8.40 -21.44
CA ASP A 72 0.70 -7.06 -21.16
C ASP A 72 -0.32 -6.05 -21.70
N LEU A 73 -1.06 -5.43 -20.78
CA LEU A 73 -2.18 -4.56 -21.11
C LEU A 73 -1.88 -3.12 -20.72
N THR A 74 -2.56 -2.17 -21.36
CA THR A 74 -2.61 -0.77 -20.91
C THR A 74 -4.05 -0.38 -20.65
N LEU A 75 -4.44 -0.30 -19.38
CA LEU A 75 -5.84 -0.14 -18.96
C LEU A 75 -6.00 0.97 -17.91
N PRO A 76 -7.18 1.59 -17.80
CA PRO A 76 -7.46 2.52 -16.72
C PRO A 76 -7.56 1.79 -15.38
N VAL A 77 -7.10 2.42 -14.30
CA VAL A 77 -7.18 1.91 -12.93
C VAL A 77 -7.96 2.89 -12.07
N ARG A 78 -8.85 2.38 -11.21
CA ARG A 78 -9.59 3.15 -10.20
C ARG A 78 -9.37 2.55 -8.83
N LEU A 79 -8.95 3.37 -7.86
CA LEU A 79 -8.74 2.97 -6.47
C LEU A 79 -8.97 4.19 -5.57
N ALA A 80 -9.69 4.01 -4.47
CA ALA A 80 -9.95 5.07 -3.49
C ALA A 80 -10.46 6.38 -4.13
N GLY A 81 -11.37 6.31 -5.11
CA GLY A 81 -11.88 7.49 -5.82
C GLY A 81 -10.89 8.15 -6.80
N GLN A 82 -9.62 7.74 -6.80
CA GLN A 82 -8.62 8.20 -7.77
C GLN A 82 -8.66 7.37 -9.06
N ARG A 83 -8.19 7.96 -10.16
CA ARG A 83 -8.15 7.34 -11.48
C ARG A 83 -6.80 7.55 -12.17
N VAL A 84 -6.22 6.46 -12.64
CA VAL A 84 -5.14 6.47 -13.64
C VAL A 84 -5.76 6.13 -14.99
N ALA A 85 -5.65 7.03 -15.97
CA ALA A 85 -6.34 6.88 -17.25
C ALA A 85 -5.79 5.70 -18.10
N ALA A 86 -4.50 5.44 -18.00
CA ALA A 86 -3.82 4.35 -18.70
C ALA A 86 -2.60 3.93 -17.87
N ALA A 87 -2.55 2.67 -17.46
CA ALA A 87 -1.44 2.09 -16.73
C ALA A 87 -1.06 0.73 -17.29
N PRO A 88 0.24 0.37 -17.26
CA PRO A 88 0.69 -0.93 -17.72
C PRO A 88 0.31 -2.01 -16.69
N ILE A 89 -0.49 -2.99 -17.10
CA ILE A 89 -0.98 -4.08 -16.26
C ILE A 89 -0.40 -5.39 -16.76
N ARG A 90 0.15 -6.20 -15.86
CA ARG A 90 0.58 -7.56 -16.18
C ARG A 90 -0.48 -8.57 -15.78
N VAL A 91 -0.94 -9.36 -16.72
CA VAL A 91 -1.81 -10.50 -16.45
C VAL A 91 -0.95 -11.70 -16.08
N THR A 92 -1.28 -12.34 -14.96
CA THR A 92 -0.60 -13.55 -14.50
C THR A 92 -1.55 -14.39 -13.65
N ASP A 93 -1.21 -15.65 -13.47
CA ASP A 93 -1.80 -16.46 -12.41
C ASP A 93 -1.38 -15.89 -11.04
N LEU A 94 -2.35 -15.68 -10.16
CA LEU A 94 -2.14 -15.17 -8.81
C LEU A 94 -2.59 -16.17 -7.74
N ASP A 95 -2.88 -17.43 -8.09
CA ASP A 95 -3.36 -18.45 -7.15
C ASP A 95 -2.41 -18.60 -5.95
N TYR A 96 -1.09 -18.58 -6.18
CA TYR A 96 -0.09 -18.65 -5.10
C TYR A 96 -0.16 -17.48 -4.10
N ARG A 97 -0.70 -16.33 -4.52
CA ARG A 97 -0.96 -15.17 -3.66
C ARG A 97 -2.30 -15.25 -2.96
N GLY A 98 -3.28 -15.91 -3.60
CA GLY A 98 -4.63 -16.11 -3.07
C GLY A 98 -4.75 -17.24 -2.05
N VAL A 99 -3.74 -18.09 -1.87
CA VAL A 99 -3.78 -19.14 -0.84
C VAL A 99 -4.06 -18.54 0.54
N GLY A 100 -5.13 -19.02 1.19
CA GLY A 100 -5.58 -18.55 2.51
C GLY A 100 -6.54 -17.37 2.49
N PHE A 101 -6.88 -16.83 1.31
CA PHE A 101 -7.99 -15.90 1.15
C PHE A 101 -9.31 -16.69 1.10
N VAL A 102 -10.37 -16.08 1.60
CA VAL A 102 -11.73 -16.61 1.56
C VAL A 102 -12.30 -16.49 0.14
N ALA A 103 -12.02 -15.36 -0.52
CA ALA A 103 -12.43 -15.11 -1.90
C ALA A 103 -11.19 -14.90 -2.81
N PRO A 104 -11.24 -15.34 -4.09
CA PRO A 104 -10.17 -15.05 -5.03
C PRO A 104 -9.97 -13.54 -5.21
N ILE A 105 -8.72 -13.10 -5.15
CA ILE A 105 -8.38 -11.70 -5.42
C ILE A 105 -8.49 -11.41 -6.92
N ALA A 106 -9.03 -10.24 -7.26
CA ALA A 106 -9.09 -9.79 -8.65
C ALA A 106 -7.69 -9.45 -9.19
N GLY A 107 -6.79 -8.98 -8.32
CA GLY A 107 -5.44 -8.60 -8.68
C GLY A 107 -4.64 -7.99 -7.54
N VAL A 108 -3.52 -7.37 -7.90
CA VAL A 108 -2.63 -6.64 -7.00
C VAL A 108 -2.45 -5.23 -7.54
N ILE A 109 -2.71 -4.19 -6.75
CA ILE A 109 -2.32 -2.82 -7.07
C ILE A 109 -0.92 -2.58 -6.49
N GLY A 110 0.06 -2.40 -7.37
CA GLY A 110 1.47 -2.28 -7.04
C GLY A 110 1.98 -0.84 -6.96
N ALA A 111 3.28 -0.72 -6.72
CA ALA A 111 4.00 0.54 -6.58
C ALA A 111 3.89 1.45 -7.83
N ASP A 112 3.79 0.90 -9.03
CA ASP A 112 3.64 1.65 -10.30
C ASP A 112 2.34 2.48 -10.42
N ILE A 113 1.34 2.16 -9.59
CA ILE A 113 0.12 2.94 -9.41
C ILE A 113 0.19 3.78 -8.14
N LEU A 114 0.63 3.15 -7.04
CA LEU A 114 0.61 3.78 -5.71
C LEU A 114 1.59 4.95 -5.60
N ASP A 115 2.74 4.89 -6.28
CA ASP A 115 3.77 5.93 -6.28
C ASP A 115 3.34 7.24 -6.97
N ARG A 116 2.18 7.26 -7.63
CA ARG A 116 1.60 8.47 -8.22
C ARG A 116 1.01 9.40 -7.17
N TYR A 117 0.66 8.86 -6.01
CA TYR A 117 -0.01 9.57 -4.93
C TYR A 117 0.89 9.67 -3.70
N VAL A 118 0.46 10.49 -2.73
CA VAL A 118 0.87 10.27 -1.34
C VAL A 118 -0.08 9.24 -0.75
N VAL A 119 0.47 8.11 -0.31
CA VAL A 119 -0.29 6.96 0.21
C VAL A 119 -0.38 7.11 1.72
N VAL A 120 -1.60 7.17 2.25
CA VAL A 120 -1.86 7.17 3.69
C VAL A 120 -2.65 5.92 4.05
N ILE A 121 -2.19 5.20 5.08
CA ILE A 121 -2.83 3.99 5.57
C ILE A 121 -3.01 4.10 7.08
N ASP A 122 -4.27 4.07 7.50
CA ASP A 122 -4.64 3.74 8.87
C ASP A 122 -4.98 2.26 8.92
N PHE A 123 -4.39 1.54 9.87
CA PHE A 123 -4.62 0.09 9.99
C PHE A 123 -5.82 -0.23 10.90
N ALA A 124 -6.27 0.71 11.74
CA ALA A 124 -7.41 0.53 12.63
C ALA A 124 -8.20 1.84 12.85
N PRO A 125 -9.43 1.99 12.32
CA PRO A 125 -10.04 1.12 11.31
C PRO A 125 -9.22 1.16 10.01
N CYS A 126 -9.25 0.09 9.21
CA CYS A 126 -8.49 0.06 7.95
C CYS A 126 -9.04 1.11 6.97
N ARG A 127 -8.21 2.11 6.64
CA ARG A 127 -8.49 3.15 5.65
C ARG A 127 -7.27 3.34 4.75
N LEU A 128 -7.53 3.39 3.45
CA LEU A 128 -6.55 3.76 2.43
C LEU A 128 -6.96 5.10 1.83
N GLN A 129 -6.07 6.09 1.95
CA GLN A 129 -6.22 7.37 1.27
C GLN A 129 -5.11 7.56 0.24
N LEU A 130 -5.50 8.11 -0.91
CA LEU A 130 -4.62 8.51 -1.99
C LEU A 130 -4.78 10.00 -2.22
N GLU A 131 -3.77 10.75 -1.80
CA GLU A 131 -3.76 12.21 -1.90
C GLU A 131 -3.00 12.67 -3.16
N VAL A 132 -3.53 13.70 -3.81
CA VAL A 132 -2.82 14.40 -4.88
C VAL A 132 -1.76 15.31 -4.25
N ARG A 133 -0.55 15.27 -4.81
CA ARG A 133 0.69 15.81 -4.22
C ARG A 133 0.64 17.30 -3.92
N ASP A 134 0.03 18.09 -4.81
CA ASP A 134 -0.01 19.55 -4.70
C ASP A 134 -0.97 20.05 -3.61
N ALA A 135 -1.73 19.14 -2.98
CA ALA A 135 -2.80 19.48 -2.06
C ALA A 135 -2.38 19.48 -0.58
N VAL A 136 -1.21 18.94 -0.21
CA VAL A 136 -1.00 18.51 1.19
C VAL A 136 0.32 18.95 1.81
N ARG A 137 0.20 19.53 3.02
CA ARG A 137 1.32 19.91 3.87
C ARG A 137 1.93 18.68 4.52
N ALA A 138 3.26 18.60 4.54
CA ALA A 138 3.97 17.52 5.23
C ALA A 138 3.56 17.44 6.72
N PRO A 139 3.35 16.22 7.27
CA PRO A 139 3.06 16.07 8.69
C PRO A 139 4.20 16.58 9.57
N ALA A 140 3.85 16.95 10.80
CA ALA A 140 4.84 17.15 11.86
C ALA A 140 5.51 15.82 12.23
N GLY A 141 6.76 15.88 12.69
CA GLY A 141 7.54 14.71 13.10
C GLY A 141 8.68 14.36 12.14
N ARG A 142 9.46 13.34 12.50
CA ARG A 142 10.63 12.90 11.71
C ARG A 142 10.18 11.97 10.59
N ALA A 143 10.59 12.31 9.37
CA ALA A 143 10.44 11.40 8.22
C ALA A 143 11.64 10.45 8.14
N LEU A 144 11.37 9.19 7.81
CA LEU A 144 12.34 8.22 7.34
C LEU A 144 12.71 8.50 5.88
N PRO A 145 14.00 8.45 5.51
CA PRO A 145 14.41 8.54 4.12
C PRO A 145 13.97 7.28 3.37
N VAL A 146 13.33 7.49 2.23
CA VAL A 146 12.89 6.41 1.33
C VAL A 146 13.84 6.32 0.14
N THR A 147 14.22 5.11 -0.23
CA THR A 147 14.91 4.80 -1.47
C THR A 147 14.03 3.92 -2.35
N VAL A 148 14.01 4.17 -3.66
CA VAL A 148 13.34 3.26 -4.60
C VAL A 148 14.35 2.24 -5.08
N VAL A 149 14.12 0.96 -4.81
CA VAL A 149 14.99 -0.15 -5.20
C VAL A 149 14.14 -1.18 -5.93
N GLY A 150 14.54 -1.57 -7.15
CA GLY A 150 13.76 -2.52 -7.96
C GLY A 150 12.32 -2.09 -8.24
N GLY A 151 12.05 -0.79 -8.27
CA GLY A 151 10.71 -0.23 -8.52
C GLY A 151 9.80 -0.09 -7.30
N VAL A 152 10.29 -0.41 -6.08
CA VAL A 152 9.47 -0.32 -4.86
C VAL A 152 10.07 0.63 -3.82
N PRO A 153 9.23 1.32 -3.01
CA PRO A 153 9.68 2.12 -1.89
C PRO A 153 10.31 1.23 -0.80
N THR A 154 11.51 1.61 -0.38
CA THR A 154 12.28 0.92 0.66
C THR A 154 12.76 1.90 1.72
N VAL A 155 12.97 1.39 2.92
CA VAL A 155 13.63 2.09 4.03
C VAL A 155 14.78 1.24 4.56
N ARG A 156 15.75 1.87 5.22
CA ARG A 156 16.81 1.14 5.89
C ARG A 156 16.26 0.46 7.15
N ALA A 157 16.46 -0.85 7.26
CA ALA A 157 16.17 -1.63 8.45
C ALA A 157 17.23 -2.71 8.67
N THR A 158 17.24 -3.29 9.87
CA THR A 158 18.14 -4.38 10.25
C THR A 158 17.34 -5.53 10.85
N ALA A 159 17.42 -6.71 10.26
CA ALA A 159 16.84 -7.94 10.79
C ALA A 159 17.94 -8.85 11.36
N SER A 160 17.63 -9.63 12.40
CA SER A 160 18.57 -10.59 12.98
C SER A 160 17.87 -11.87 13.41
N ASP A 161 18.51 -13.01 13.17
CA ASP A 161 18.12 -14.33 13.67
C ASP A 161 18.71 -14.66 15.06
N GLY A 162 19.51 -13.77 15.64
CA GLY A 162 20.21 -13.94 16.91
C GLY A 162 21.68 -14.35 16.78
N PHE A 163 22.11 -14.81 15.60
CA PHE A 163 23.50 -15.19 15.28
C PHE A 163 24.09 -14.26 14.21
N THR A 164 23.27 -13.88 13.24
CA THR A 164 23.61 -13.03 12.12
C THR A 164 22.66 -11.85 12.05
N SER A 165 23.10 -10.76 11.40
CA SER A 165 22.27 -9.61 11.13
C SER A 165 22.38 -9.19 9.68
N LEU A 166 21.25 -8.80 9.10
CA LEU A 166 21.12 -8.30 7.74
C LEU A 166 20.61 -6.86 7.81
N SER A 167 21.46 -5.92 7.41
CA SER A 167 21.10 -4.50 7.29
C SER A 167 21.01 -4.11 5.83
N GLY A 168 19.93 -3.46 5.41
CA GLY A 168 19.76 -3.11 3.99
C GLY A 168 18.47 -2.38 3.69
N ALA A 169 18.14 -2.33 2.39
CA ALA A 169 16.89 -1.78 1.89
C ALA A 169 15.75 -2.78 2.14
N PHE A 170 14.80 -2.43 3.00
CA PHE A 170 13.60 -3.22 3.24
C PHE A 170 12.41 -2.55 2.57
N ALA A 171 11.69 -3.29 1.73
CA ALA A 171 10.44 -2.83 1.14
C ALA A 171 9.34 -2.71 2.21
N LEU A 172 8.34 -1.88 1.95
CA LEU A 172 7.11 -1.84 2.74
C LEU A 172 6.14 -2.86 2.15
N ASP A 173 5.80 -3.92 2.86
CA ASP A 173 4.93 -4.99 2.36
C ASP A 173 3.58 -4.96 3.09
N THR A 174 2.60 -4.37 2.41
CA THR A 174 1.19 -4.34 2.86
C THR A 174 0.41 -5.57 2.44
N ALA A 175 1.06 -6.58 1.86
CA ALA A 175 0.50 -7.82 1.35
C ALA A 175 1.06 -9.05 2.09
N SER A 176 1.49 -8.91 3.35
CA SER A 176 2.02 -10.01 4.14
C SER A 176 1.70 -9.93 5.64
N ASN A 177 1.31 -11.08 6.19
CA ASN A 177 1.02 -11.27 7.61
C ASN A 177 2.29 -11.35 8.48
N GLY A 178 3.48 -11.50 7.88
CA GLY A 178 4.74 -11.54 8.59
C GLY A 178 5.12 -10.18 9.15
N GLY A 179 6.02 -10.16 10.13
CA GLY A 179 6.69 -8.92 10.53
C GLY A 179 7.86 -8.60 9.60
N VAL A 180 8.54 -9.64 9.12
CA VAL A 180 9.56 -9.55 8.08
C VAL A 180 9.28 -10.58 7.00
N ARG A 181 9.44 -10.17 5.74
CA ARG A 181 9.62 -11.10 4.63
C ARG A 181 11.10 -11.27 4.33
N ALA A 182 11.61 -12.45 4.63
CA ALA A 182 13.00 -12.80 4.44
C ALA A 182 13.21 -13.36 3.04
N ARG A 183 14.19 -12.82 2.31
CA ARG A 183 14.57 -13.33 0.99
C ARG A 183 14.89 -14.82 1.08
N GLY A 184 14.31 -15.59 0.18
CA GLY A 184 14.55 -17.03 0.05
C GLY A 184 13.96 -17.55 -1.26
N ASP A 185 13.96 -18.85 -1.45
CA ASP A 185 13.45 -19.46 -2.68
C ASP A 185 11.93 -19.28 -2.84
N ALA A 186 11.47 -19.25 -4.09
CA ALA A 186 10.07 -19.04 -4.45
C ALA A 186 9.26 -20.35 -4.46
N ASP A 187 9.29 -21.07 -3.34
CA ASP A 187 8.63 -22.37 -3.22
C ASP A 187 7.32 -22.24 -2.42
N GLY A 188 6.20 -22.16 -3.14
CA GLY A 188 4.85 -22.29 -2.58
C GLY A 188 4.13 -20.97 -2.27
N PRO A 189 3.12 -21.01 -1.36
CA PRO A 189 2.25 -19.87 -1.06
C PRO A 189 3.01 -18.63 -0.59
N ARG A 190 2.51 -17.43 -0.93
CA ARG A 190 3.13 -16.15 -0.53
C ARG A 190 3.31 -16.00 0.99
N GLN A 191 2.36 -16.50 1.78
CA GLN A 191 2.38 -16.40 3.26
C GLN A 191 3.09 -17.57 3.95
N THR A 192 3.96 -18.31 3.25
CA THR A 192 4.67 -19.46 3.82
C THR A 192 5.57 -19.02 4.99
N PRO A 193 5.36 -19.55 6.21
CA PRO A 193 6.19 -19.20 7.36
C PRO A 193 7.66 -19.56 7.14
N ALA A 194 8.55 -18.67 7.58
CA ALA A 194 10.00 -18.85 7.55
C ALA A 194 10.61 -18.94 8.97
N GLY A 195 9.77 -19.02 10.00
CA GLY A 195 10.18 -19.07 11.41
C GLY A 195 10.04 -17.73 12.11
N THR A 196 10.87 -17.51 13.13
CA THR A 196 10.83 -16.31 13.97
C THR A 196 12.24 -15.71 14.06
N LEU A 197 12.37 -14.45 13.69
CA LEU A 197 13.60 -13.68 13.85
C LEU A 197 13.74 -13.21 15.30
N ALA A 198 14.99 -13.18 15.78
CA ALA A 198 15.28 -12.64 17.10
C ALA A 198 14.87 -11.16 17.20
N ALA A 199 15.16 -10.36 16.17
CA ALA A 199 14.77 -8.96 16.15
C ALA A 199 14.65 -8.32 14.76
N LEU A 200 13.88 -7.23 14.69
CA LEU A 200 13.86 -6.22 13.63
C LEU A 200 14.10 -4.85 14.26
N SER A 201 15.08 -4.10 13.75
CA SER A 201 15.23 -2.68 14.02
C SER A 201 14.74 -1.86 12.84
N LEU A 202 13.74 -1.01 13.11
CA LEU A 202 13.17 -0.06 12.17
C LEU A 202 13.02 1.28 12.88
N ASP A 203 13.53 2.34 12.26
CA ASP A 203 13.43 3.70 12.79
C ASP A 203 13.97 3.91 14.22
N GLY A 204 15.01 3.15 14.59
CA GLY A 204 15.57 3.16 15.94
C GLY A 204 14.71 2.43 16.98
N ARG A 205 13.58 1.84 16.58
CA ARG A 205 12.75 0.98 17.42
C ARG A 205 13.10 -0.48 17.19
N LEU A 206 13.15 -1.25 18.28
CA LEU A 206 13.42 -2.68 18.26
C LEU A 206 12.13 -3.47 18.48
N SER A 207 11.82 -4.37 17.56
CA SER A 207 10.80 -5.40 17.70
C SER A 207 11.49 -6.75 17.86
N GLN A 208 11.11 -7.53 18.87
CA GLN A 208 11.73 -8.83 19.17
C GLN A 208 10.78 -9.97 18.83
N ARG A 209 11.33 -11.16 18.58
CA ARG A 209 10.57 -12.38 18.23
C ARG A 209 9.61 -12.13 17.07
N VAL A 210 10.16 -11.59 15.98
CA VAL A 210 9.38 -11.12 14.84
C VAL A 210 9.07 -12.30 13.90
N PRO A 211 7.79 -12.59 13.62
CA PRO A 211 7.45 -13.66 12.69
C PRO A 211 7.99 -13.36 11.30
N ALA A 212 8.63 -14.34 10.68
CA ALA A 212 9.18 -14.24 9.34
C ALA A 212 8.35 -15.05 8.35
N VAL A 213 8.20 -14.51 7.14
CA VAL A 213 7.56 -15.16 5.99
C VAL A 213 8.57 -15.22 4.85
N ARG A 214 8.51 -16.27 4.03
CA ARG A 214 9.42 -16.45 2.90
C ARG A 214 9.11 -15.45 1.77
N ALA A 215 10.16 -14.96 1.13
CA ALA A 215 10.06 -13.95 0.08
C ALA A 215 10.85 -14.38 -1.16
N GLY A 216 10.16 -15.06 -2.08
CA GLY A 216 10.70 -15.50 -3.36
C GLY A 216 10.64 -14.46 -4.48
N ASP A 217 9.88 -13.39 -4.29
CA ASP A 217 9.52 -12.43 -5.34
C ASP A 217 10.01 -11.00 -5.05
N LEU A 218 10.92 -10.83 -4.08
CA LEU A 218 11.47 -9.51 -3.77
C LEU A 218 12.37 -9.02 -4.92
N PRO A 219 12.19 -7.77 -5.40
CA PRO A 219 13.03 -7.20 -6.45
C PRO A 219 14.53 -7.25 -6.11
N GLU A 220 15.38 -7.29 -7.13
CA GLU A 220 16.83 -7.26 -6.93
C GLU A 220 17.26 -6.03 -6.11
N GLY A 221 18.25 -6.22 -5.22
CA GLY A 221 18.75 -5.17 -4.32
C GLY A 221 17.91 -4.94 -3.06
N VAL A 222 16.68 -5.48 -2.97
CA VAL A 222 15.86 -5.44 -1.75
C VAL A 222 16.34 -6.54 -0.79
N ALA A 223 16.75 -6.19 0.43
CA ALA A 223 17.27 -7.15 1.41
C ALA A 223 16.16 -7.99 2.07
N GLY A 224 14.97 -7.40 2.22
CA GLY A 224 13.79 -8.02 2.83
C GLY A 224 12.58 -7.08 2.69
N ALA A 225 11.47 -7.40 3.33
CA ALA A 225 10.37 -6.45 3.47
C ALA A 225 9.82 -6.42 4.90
N VAL A 226 9.30 -5.26 5.32
CA VAL A 226 8.59 -5.10 6.59
C VAL A 226 7.11 -5.33 6.33
N GLY A 227 6.55 -6.37 6.96
CA GLY A 227 5.16 -6.77 6.73
C GLY A 227 4.16 -6.12 7.69
N VAL A 228 2.88 -6.44 7.50
CA VAL A 228 1.76 -5.82 8.22
C VAL A 228 1.85 -6.00 9.72
N ALA A 229 2.39 -7.13 10.23
CA ALA A 229 2.53 -7.36 11.67
C ALA A 229 3.45 -6.33 12.38
N ILE A 230 4.25 -5.58 11.63
CA ILE A 230 5.02 -4.44 12.14
C ILE A 230 4.40 -3.12 11.69
N LEU A 231 3.99 -3.00 10.42
CA LEU A 231 3.44 -1.74 9.88
C LEU A 231 2.16 -1.31 10.59
N SER A 232 1.34 -2.26 11.06
CA SER A 232 0.06 -1.97 11.72
C SER A 232 0.17 -1.32 13.10
N ASP A 233 1.37 -1.25 13.68
CA ASP A 233 1.63 -0.46 14.90
C ASP A 233 1.67 1.07 14.61
N TYR A 234 1.52 1.48 13.34
CA TYR A 234 1.67 2.86 12.91
C TYR A 234 0.49 3.34 12.03
N HIS A 235 0.29 4.65 12.03
CA HIS A 235 -0.26 5.39 10.91
C HIS A 235 0.86 5.59 9.89
N LEU A 236 0.68 5.07 8.68
CA LEU A 236 1.67 5.12 7.60
C LEU A 236 1.31 6.25 6.64
N ARG A 237 2.28 7.12 6.36
CA ARG A 237 2.21 8.06 5.22
C ARG A 237 3.46 7.96 4.39
N LEU A 238 3.31 7.60 3.12
CA LEU A 238 4.40 7.44 2.17
C LEU A 238 4.28 8.44 1.03
N ASP A 239 5.32 9.24 0.85
CA ASP A 239 5.56 10.03 -0.35
C ASP A 239 6.84 9.54 -1.04
N THR A 240 6.65 8.66 -2.04
CA THR A 240 7.75 8.04 -2.78
C THR A 240 8.59 9.06 -3.57
N LEU A 241 7.97 10.06 -4.21
CA LEU A 241 8.72 11.07 -4.98
C LEU A 241 9.49 12.03 -4.07
N ALA A 242 8.88 12.47 -2.96
CA ALA A 242 9.59 13.27 -1.96
C ALA A 242 10.59 12.44 -1.14
N ARG A 243 10.61 11.12 -1.34
CA ARG A 243 11.49 10.15 -0.66
C ARG A 243 11.33 10.19 0.85
N ARG A 244 10.09 10.26 1.31
CA ARG A 244 9.75 10.39 2.74
C ARG A 244 8.68 9.40 3.15
N LEU A 245 8.92 8.73 4.27
CA LEU A 245 7.96 7.90 4.98
C LEU A 245 7.78 8.46 6.38
N TRP A 246 6.54 8.63 6.82
CA TRP A 246 6.20 8.88 8.21
C TRP A 246 5.53 7.63 8.78
N LEU A 247 6.06 7.15 9.90
CA LEU A 247 5.49 6.08 10.71
C LEU A 247 5.15 6.69 12.08
N THR A 248 3.92 7.18 12.21
CA THR A 248 3.46 7.76 13.47
C THR A 248 2.83 6.65 14.29
N PRO A 249 3.26 6.39 15.55
CA PRO A 249 2.68 5.31 16.35
C PRO A 249 1.15 5.40 16.39
N ALA A 250 0.46 4.30 16.12
CA ALA A 250 -0.97 4.23 16.27
C ALA A 250 -1.33 4.38 17.75
N ALA A 251 -2.34 5.19 18.06
CA ALA A 251 -2.85 5.28 19.41
C ALA A 251 -3.41 3.90 19.80
N LYS A 252 -2.68 3.14 20.62
CA LYS A 252 -3.24 1.93 21.23
C LYS A 252 -4.35 2.40 22.16
N GLU A 253 -5.59 1.95 21.94
CA GLU A 253 -6.62 2.07 22.98
C GLU A 253 -6.01 1.54 24.28
N LYS A 254 -5.90 2.41 25.29
CA LYS A 254 -5.61 1.94 26.64
C LYS A 254 -6.75 1.00 26.98
N GLY A 255 -6.50 -0.31 26.96
CA GLY A 255 -7.39 -1.27 27.60
C GLY A 255 -7.70 -0.78 29.02
N PRO A 256 -8.89 -1.09 29.58
CA PRO A 256 -9.31 -0.58 30.87
C PRO A 256 -8.19 -0.87 31.86
N GLY A 257 -7.56 0.21 32.34
CA GLY A 257 -6.44 0.11 33.26
C GLY A 257 -6.89 -0.75 34.43
N VAL A 258 -6.22 -1.88 34.64
CA VAL A 258 -6.39 -2.63 35.87
C VAL A 258 -5.91 -1.69 36.97
N SER A 259 -6.87 -1.04 37.62
CA SER A 259 -6.67 -0.35 38.87
C SER A 259 -6.15 -1.40 39.84
N ALA A 260 -4.83 -1.45 40.03
CA ALA A 260 -4.27 -2.04 41.23
C ALA A 260 -4.85 -1.25 42.40
N ARG A 261 -5.87 -1.81 43.06
CA ARG A 261 -6.31 -1.32 44.36
C ARG A 261 -5.27 -1.77 45.40
N PRO A 262 -5.04 -0.92 46.42
CA PRO A 262 -3.99 -1.11 47.42
C PRO A 262 -4.18 -2.36 48.26
#